data_AF-A0A914YZG3-F1
#
_entry.id   AF-A0A914YZG3-F1
#
_cell.length_a   1.000
_cell.length_b   1.000
_cell.length_c   1.000
_cell.angle_alpha   90.00
_cell.angle_beta   90.00
_cell.angle_gamma   90.00
#
_symmetry.space_group_name_H-M   'P 1'
#
loop_
_entity.id
_entity.type
_entity.pdbx_description
1 polymer ?
#
loop_
_entity_poly.entity_id
_entity_poly.type
_entity_poly.pdbx_seq_one_letter_code
_entity_poly.pdbx_strand_id
1 'polypeptide(L)'
;MHTGTSASAPLAAGIIALALEANPSLTWRDMQHIVLRTANPAPLLNNPGWSFNGVGRRISNKFGYGLMDAGALVKLARVWKTVPEQHECTYEYKLSSPNPRPLAGRFQQNYTLDVVGCKEGTPVIYLEHVQVLTTIRFAKRGDLKLTLFTPMGTRAVLLPPRPQDYNQNGFHKWPFLSVQSWGEDPRGTWTLMIESVASNPKTTGSFSDWTLILYGTAEPAQTSDPKHTRQPSYQSGNGTPSVASPITSQINWQTVIIVGQCIVIGLACCAGIFACRKMYDSARGRKRQRISPNGDNQAFEVALTDLPKSEQQTKRASRRKDETLTSSTSASSEQHNGTTTVINLNEQTT
;
A
#
# COMPACT_ATOMS: atom_id res chain seq x y z
N MET A 1 10.44 1.92 28.07
CA MET A 1 9.74 1.51 26.83
C MET A 1 10.76 1.54 25.71
N HIS A 2 10.89 0.46 24.94
CA HIS A 2 11.64 0.51 23.68
C HIS A 2 10.71 1.07 22.59
N THR A 3 11.17 2.07 21.84
CA THR A 3 10.37 2.79 20.84
C THR A 3 11.11 2.91 19.52
N GLY A 4 10.37 3.17 18.44
CA GLY A 4 10.92 3.34 17.10
C GLY A 4 10.95 2.04 16.29
N THR A 5 11.25 2.16 15.00
CA THR A 5 11.33 1.03 14.06
C THR A 5 12.39 -0.01 14.49
N SER A 6 13.39 0.42 15.26
CA SER A 6 14.40 -0.45 15.87
C SER A 6 13.82 -1.49 16.84
N ALA A 7 12.66 -1.24 17.45
CA ALA A 7 11.96 -2.22 18.29
C ALA A 7 11.07 -3.17 17.47
N SER A 8 10.67 -2.77 16.26
CA SER A 8 9.85 -3.60 15.36
C SER A 8 10.66 -4.71 14.69
N ALA A 9 11.91 -4.43 14.30
CA ALA A 9 12.75 -5.41 13.59
C ALA A 9 13.06 -6.68 14.42
N PRO A 10 13.41 -6.60 15.72
CA PRO A 10 13.60 -7.80 16.55
C PRO A 10 12.33 -8.64 16.71
N LEU A 11 11.15 -8.02 16.76
CA LEU A 11 9.88 -8.75 16.80
C LEU A 11 9.65 -9.53 15.49
N ALA A 12 9.91 -8.89 14.34
CA ALA A 12 9.85 -9.57 13.05
C ALA A 12 10.84 -10.73 12.97
N ALA A 13 12.09 -10.54 13.45
CA ALA A 13 13.10 -11.60 13.50
C ALA A 13 12.66 -12.79 14.38
N GLY A 14 12.05 -12.53 15.54
CA GLY A 14 11.48 -13.58 16.39
C GLY A 14 10.37 -14.37 15.70
N ILE A 15 9.47 -13.69 14.98
CA ILE A 15 8.41 -14.36 14.20
C ILE A 15 8.99 -15.20 13.05
N ILE A 16 10.01 -14.69 12.36
CA ILE A 16 10.73 -15.42 11.30
C ILE A 16 11.39 -16.67 11.87
N ALA A 17 11.98 -16.59 13.06
CA ALA A 17 12.59 -17.74 13.74
C ALA A 17 11.55 -18.84 14.02
N LEU A 18 10.34 -18.48 14.45
CA LEU A 18 9.24 -19.46 14.63
C LEU A 18 8.84 -20.15 13.33
N ALA A 19 8.87 -19.46 12.19
CA ALA A 19 8.62 -20.08 10.89
C ALA A 19 9.73 -21.04 10.48
N LEU A 20 10.99 -20.63 10.67
CA LEU A 20 12.15 -21.46 10.36
C LEU A 20 12.22 -22.69 11.27
N GLU A 21 11.79 -22.59 12.52
CA GLU A 21 11.61 -23.75 13.39
C GLU A 21 10.54 -24.70 12.83
N ALA A 22 9.42 -24.17 12.33
CA ALA A 22 8.35 -24.97 11.74
C ALA A 22 8.71 -25.57 10.37
N ASN A 23 9.57 -24.91 9.60
CA ASN A 23 10.08 -25.39 8.32
C ASN A 23 11.51 -24.86 8.07
N PRO A 24 12.56 -25.64 8.41
CA PRO A 24 13.95 -25.23 8.25
C PRO A 24 14.44 -25.13 6.80
N SER A 25 13.68 -25.66 5.82
CA SER A 25 14.10 -25.65 4.41
C SER A 25 13.67 -24.39 3.66
N LEU A 26 12.97 -23.45 4.31
CA LEU A 26 12.56 -22.19 3.69
C LEU A 26 13.76 -21.37 3.25
N THR A 27 13.76 -20.99 1.99
CA THR A 27 14.74 -20.04 1.46
C THR A 27 14.40 -18.61 1.89
N TRP A 28 15.33 -17.68 1.67
CA TRP A 28 15.10 -16.26 1.93
C TRP A 28 13.92 -15.69 1.12
N ARG A 29 13.69 -16.19 -0.11
CA ARG A 29 12.54 -15.81 -0.95
C ARG A 29 11.24 -16.40 -0.43
N ASP A 30 11.26 -17.67 -0.03
CA ASP A 30 10.09 -18.32 0.57
C ASP A 30 9.58 -17.54 1.78
N MET A 31 10.50 -17.11 2.65
CA MET A 31 10.14 -16.29 3.80
C MET A 31 9.43 -14.99 3.38
N GLN A 32 9.92 -14.28 2.36
CA GLN A 32 9.26 -13.06 1.88
C GLN A 32 7.86 -13.34 1.31
N HIS A 33 7.71 -14.41 0.51
CA HIS A 33 6.40 -14.84 -0.01
C HIS A 33 5.42 -15.15 1.12
N ILE A 34 5.84 -15.87 2.15
CA ILE A 34 4.96 -16.21 3.28
C ILE A 34 4.59 -14.95 4.06
N VAL A 35 5.54 -14.07 4.35
CA VAL A 35 5.32 -12.82 5.09
C VAL A 35 4.25 -11.97 4.41
N LEU A 36 4.37 -11.69 3.12
CA LEU A 36 3.40 -10.83 2.42
C LEU A 36 2.03 -11.49 2.26
N ARG A 37 1.96 -12.84 2.18
CA ARG A 37 0.70 -13.59 2.04
C ARG A 37 -0.08 -13.70 3.35
N THR A 38 0.62 -13.62 4.47
CA THR A 38 0.05 -13.76 5.82
C THR A 38 -0.07 -12.44 6.56
N ALA A 39 0.45 -11.36 5.98
CA ALA A 39 0.31 -10.02 6.53
C ALA A 39 -1.16 -9.62 6.69
N ASN A 40 -1.49 -9.05 7.84
CA ASN A 40 -2.82 -8.61 8.19
C ASN A 40 -2.93 -7.07 8.14
N PRO A 41 -3.61 -6.50 7.13
CA PRO A 41 -3.78 -5.05 7.03
C PRO A 41 -4.92 -4.53 7.90
N ALA A 42 -5.85 -5.38 8.37
CA ALA A 42 -7.12 -4.98 8.98
C ALA A 42 -6.95 -3.98 10.17
N PRO A 43 -6.01 -4.18 11.11
CA PRO A 43 -5.82 -3.26 12.23
C PRO A 43 -5.32 -1.86 11.82
N LEU A 44 -4.83 -1.71 10.58
CA LEU A 44 -4.16 -0.50 10.09
C LEU A 44 -4.98 0.24 9.03
N LEU A 45 -6.17 -0.26 8.65
CA LEU A 45 -6.95 0.30 7.53
C LEU A 45 -7.47 1.71 7.74
N ASN A 46 -7.60 2.16 8.99
CA ASN A 46 -8.01 3.53 9.31
C ASN A 46 -6.92 4.57 9.01
N ASN A 47 -5.71 4.14 8.59
CA ASN A 47 -4.64 5.01 8.17
C ASN A 47 -4.73 5.30 6.65
N PRO A 48 -4.38 6.52 6.19
CA PRO A 48 -4.39 6.83 4.77
C PRO A 48 -3.25 6.15 4.00
N GLY A 49 -3.44 5.98 2.69
CA GLY A 49 -2.41 5.48 1.78
C GLY A 49 -2.43 3.98 1.54
N TRP A 50 -3.55 3.32 1.82
CA TRP A 50 -3.82 1.96 1.33
C TRP A 50 -4.35 1.99 -0.10
N SER A 51 -3.89 1.05 -0.91
CA SER A 51 -4.45 0.74 -2.23
C SER A 51 -4.44 -0.77 -2.44
N PHE A 52 -5.03 -1.22 -3.54
CA PHE A 52 -4.91 -2.59 -4.02
C PHE A 52 -3.85 -2.67 -5.10
N ASN A 53 -3.13 -3.79 -5.13
CA ASN A 53 -2.27 -4.13 -6.25
C ASN A 53 -3.04 -4.94 -7.32
N GLY A 54 -2.39 -5.27 -8.43
CA GLY A 54 -2.99 -5.95 -9.58
C GLY A 54 -3.51 -7.36 -9.29
N VAL A 55 -3.04 -7.99 -8.21
CA VAL A 55 -3.52 -9.30 -7.74
C VAL A 55 -4.45 -9.20 -6.52
N GLY A 56 -4.96 -8.01 -6.22
CA GLY A 56 -5.99 -7.79 -5.20
C GLY A 56 -5.49 -7.77 -3.76
N ARG A 57 -4.17 -7.65 -3.52
CA ARG A 57 -3.61 -7.51 -2.17
C ARG A 57 -3.61 -6.04 -1.75
N ARG A 58 -3.89 -5.78 -0.47
CA ARG A 58 -3.74 -4.43 0.11
C ARG A 58 -2.26 -4.09 0.28
N ILE A 59 -1.88 -2.91 -0.16
CA ILE A 59 -0.51 -2.39 -0.11
C ILE A 59 -0.48 -0.97 0.44
N SER A 60 0.62 -0.61 1.11
CA SER A 60 0.88 0.73 1.62
C SER A 60 2.37 1.03 1.62
N ASN A 61 2.76 2.25 1.25
CA ASN A 61 4.14 2.73 1.42
C ASN A 61 4.56 2.84 2.90
N LYS A 62 3.59 2.92 3.83
CA LYS A 62 3.87 3.03 5.28
C LYS A 62 3.93 1.67 5.97
N PHE A 63 3.10 0.73 5.52
CA PHE A 63 2.85 -0.53 6.25
C PHE A 63 3.13 -1.79 5.42
N GLY A 64 3.65 -1.65 4.20
CA GLY A 64 3.82 -2.77 3.28
C GLY A 64 2.49 -3.48 3.01
N TYR A 65 2.45 -4.79 3.24
CA TYR A 65 1.24 -5.60 3.12
C TYR A 65 0.39 -5.64 4.40
N GLY A 66 0.89 -5.13 5.54
CA GLY A 66 0.20 -5.16 6.83
C GLY A 66 1.10 -5.63 7.99
N LEU A 67 0.47 -5.91 9.14
CA LEU A 67 1.16 -6.46 10.29
C LEU A 67 1.53 -7.93 10.06
N MET A 68 2.70 -8.36 10.53
CA MET A 68 3.05 -9.78 10.54
C MET A 68 2.15 -10.54 11.53
N ASP A 69 1.55 -11.62 11.06
CA ASP A 69 0.76 -12.55 11.88
C ASP A 69 1.58 -13.83 12.10
N ALA A 70 2.11 -14.00 13.31
CA ALA A 70 2.97 -15.13 13.62
C ALA A 70 2.27 -16.50 13.45
N GLY A 71 0.99 -16.58 13.82
CA GLY A 71 0.22 -17.81 13.73
C GLY A 71 -0.07 -18.19 12.28
N ALA A 72 -0.50 -17.23 11.46
CA ALA A 72 -0.73 -17.44 10.04
C ALA A 72 0.58 -17.78 9.30
N LEU A 73 1.68 -17.09 9.64
CA LEU A 73 3.00 -17.27 9.05
C LEU A 73 3.54 -18.68 9.32
N VAL A 74 3.52 -19.13 10.58
CA VAL A 74 3.95 -20.51 10.95
C VAL A 74 3.03 -21.56 10.31
N LYS A 75 1.71 -21.31 10.28
CA LYS A 75 0.75 -22.23 9.65
C LYS A 75 1.03 -22.43 8.17
N LEU A 76 1.31 -21.35 7.44
CA LEU A 76 1.63 -21.41 6.01
C LEU A 76 3.01 -22.03 5.77
N ALA A 77 4.01 -21.71 6.61
CA ALA A 77 5.37 -22.25 6.52
C ALA A 77 5.42 -23.79 6.51
N ARG A 78 4.60 -24.46 7.35
CA ARG A 78 4.56 -25.93 7.46
C ARG A 78 4.18 -26.66 6.17
N VAL A 79 3.40 -26.02 5.31
CA VAL A 79 2.89 -26.60 4.06
C VAL A 79 3.47 -25.92 2.82
N TRP A 80 4.39 -24.98 3.03
CA TRP A 80 4.98 -24.19 1.95
C TRP A 80 5.91 -25.05 1.11
N LYS A 81 5.74 -24.98 -0.21
CA LYS A 81 6.67 -25.54 -1.18
C LYS A 81 7.59 -24.45 -1.66
N THR A 82 8.90 -24.73 -1.70
CA THR A 82 9.90 -23.79 -2.19
C THR A 82 9.54 -23.26 -3.56
N VAL A 83 9.64 -21.94 -3.72
CA VAL A 83 9.33 -21.26 -4.98
C VAL A 83 10.28 -21.66 -6.11
N PRO A 84 9.86 -21.53 -7.38
CA PRO A 84 10.75 -21.75 -8.52
C PRO A 84 11.99 -20.86 -8.52
N GLU A 85 12.95 -21.21 -9.36
CA GLU A 85 14.18 -20.43 -9.58
C GLU A 85 13.87 -18.97 -9.90
N GLN A 86 14.69 -18.06 -9.35
CA GLN A 86 14.53 -16.63 -9.61
C GLN A 86 15.14 -16.30 -10.96
N HIS A 87 14.46 -15.45 -11.71
CA HIS A 87 14.96 -14.88 -12.95
C HIS A 87 14.92 -13.36 -12.89
N GLU A 88 15.75 -12.74 -13.72
CA GLU A 88 15.88 -11.29 -13.85
C GLU A 88 15.59 -10.90 -15.31
N CYS A 89 14.69 -9.94 -15.53
CA CYS A 89 14.53 -9.27 -16.82
C CYS A 89 14.91 -7.80 -16.70
N THR A 90 15.83 -7.33 -17.55
CA THR A 90 16.27 -5.93 -17.59
C THR A 90 15.78 -5.22 -18.86
N TYR A 91 15.22 -4.03 -18.70
CA TYR A 91 14.75 -3.18 -19.80
C TYR A 91 15.28 -1.76 -19.67
N GLU A 92 15.94 -1.30 -20.71
CA GLU A 92 16.49 0.05 -20.78
C GLU A 92 15.55 0.98 -21.54
N TYR A 93 15.23 2.12 -20.94
CA TYR A 93 14.49 3.17 -21.62
C TYR A 93 15.41 4.00 -22.51
N LYS A 94 15.07 4.09 -23.79
CA LYS A 94 15.77 4.95 -24.76
C LYS A 94 15.07 6.30 -24.85
N LEU A 95 15.66 7.32 -24.23
CA LEU A 95 15.16 8.68 -24.28
C LEU A 95 15.33 9.30 -25.67
N SER A 96 14.25 9.85 -26.24
CA SER A 96 14.30 10.62 -27.48
C SER A 96 14.94 12.00 -27.26
N SER A 97 15.60 12.53 -28.30
CA SER A 97 16.20 13.86 -28.28
C SER A 97 15.18 14.94 -27.83
N PRO A 98 15.54 15.87 -26.93
CA PRO A 98 16.86 16.05 -26.31
C PRO A 98 17.18 15.01 -25.21
N ASN A 99 18.44 14.57 -25.19
CA ASN A 99 19.00 13.69 -24.16
C ASN A 99 20.31 14.33 -23.61
N PRO A 100 20.38 14.74 -22.33
CA PRO A 100 19.33 14.59 -21.31
C PRO A 100 18.16 15.57 -21.54
N ARG A 101 16.96 15.19 -21.11
CA ARG A 101 15.75 16.01 -21.22
C ARG A 101 15.78 17.13 -20.18
N PRO A 102 15.67 18.41 -20.56
CA PRO A 102 15.65 19.50 -19.61
C PRO A 102 14.36 19.49 -18.78
N LEU A 103 14.50 19.78 -17.49
CA LEU A 103 13.42 19.89 -16.51
C LEU A 103 13.47 21.28 -15.86
N ALA A 104 12.31 21.87 -15.58
CA ALA A 104 12.24 23.19 -14.95
C ALA A 104 10.99 23.34 -14.08
N GLY A 105 11.15 24.05 -12.96
CA GLY A 105 10.08 24.42 -12.03
C GLY A 105 9.26 23.23 -11.54
N ARG A 106 7.95 23.46 -11.42
CA ARG A 106 6.95 22.41 -11.16
C ARG A 106 6.59 21.72 -12.47
N PHE A 107 6.70 20.40 -12.51
CA PHE A 107 6.37 19.60 -13.69
C PHE A 107 5.85 18.23 -13.30
N GLN A 108 5.27 17.54 -14.28
CA GLN A 108 4.95 16.12 -14.26
C GLN A 108 5.23 15.56 -15.66
N GLN A 109 6.08 14.54 -15.75
CA GLN A 109 6.41 13.86 -17.01
C GLN A 109 6.35 12.34 -16.85
N ASN A 110 5.84 11.68 -17.88
CA ASN A 110 5.70 10.23 -17.93
C ASN A 110 6.69 9.65 -18.95
N TYR A 111 7.37 8.57 -18.56
CA TYR A 111 8.28 7.82 -19.41
C TYR A 111 7.81 6.36 -19.43
N THR A 112 7.39 5.89 -20.60
CA THR A 112 6.77 4.58 -20.77
C THR A 112 7.75 3.55 -21.32
N LEU A 113 7.61 2.30 -20.90
CA LEU A 113 8.38 1.17 -21.40
C LEU A 113 7.44 -0.01 -21.60
N ASP A 114 7.43 -0.59 -22.80
CA ASP A 114 6.64 -1.78 -23.10
C ASP A 114 7.43 -3.06 -22.79
N VAL A 115 6.86 -3.88 -21.92
CA VAL A 115 7.42 -5.16 -21.47
C VAL A 115 6.62 -6.30 -22.11
N VAL A 116 7.29 -7.15 -22.89
CA VAL A 116 6.66 -8.32 -23.55
C VAL A 116 7.05 -9.65 -22.91
N GLY A 117 7.81 -9.60 -21.80
CA GLY A 117 8.55 -10.72 -21.22
C GLY A 117 10.06 -10.55 -21.46
N CYS A 118 10.91 -11.29 -20.73
CA CYS A 118 12.37 -11.23 -20.88
C CYS A 118 12.73 -11.36 -22.37
N LYS A 119 13.61 -10.48 -22.87
CA LYS A 119 14.08 -10.53 -24.27
C LYS A 119 14.82 -11.84 -24.57
N GLU A 120 15.55 -12.34 -23.58
CA GLU A 120 16.36 -13.55 -23.64
C GLU A 120 16.24 -14.30 -22.31
N GLY A 121 16.39 -15.62 -22.34
CA GLY A 121 16.31 -16.47 -21.15
C GLY A 121 14.89 -16.76 -20.65
N THR A 122 14.80 -17.26 -19.42
CA THR A 122 13.53 -17.63 -18.79
C THR A 122 12.74 -16.38 -18.38
N PRO A 123 11.47 -16.23 -18.79
CA PRO A 123 10.72 -15.01 -18.53
C PRO A 123 10.30 -14.86 -17.07
N VAL A 124 10.26 -13.63 -16.59
CA VAL A 124 9.53 -13.29 -15.36
C VAL A 124 8.06 -13.09 -15.72
N ILE A 125 7.20 -13.93 -15.16
CA ILE A 125 5.73 -13.89 -15.31
C ILE A 125 5.05 -13.57 -13.98
N TYR A 126 5.66 -13.93 -12.85
CA TYR A 126 5.17 -13.61 -11.52
C TYR A 126 6.21 -12.73 -10.82
N LEU A 127 5.89 -11.46 -10.64
CA LEU A 127 6.80 -10.50 -10.02
C LEU A 127 7.09 -10.80 -8.55
N GLU A 128 8.32 -10.56 -8.14
CA GLU A 128 8.75 -10.47 -6.76
C GLU A 128 9.21 -9.03 -6.48
N HIS A 129 10.46 -8.71 -6.86
CA HIS A 129 11.04 -7.39 -6.69
C HIS A 129 11.05 -6.62 -8.01
N VAL A 130 10.83 -5.31 -7.93
CA VAL A 130 10.97 -4.39 -9.06
C VAL A 130 11.95 -3.29 -8.69
N GLN A 131 12.96 -3.07 -9.53
CA GLN A 131 13.89 -1.96 -9.37
C GLN A 131 13.80 -0.99 -10.55
N VAL A 132 13.89 0.29 -10.22
CA VAL A 132 14.03 1.39 -11.18
C VAL A 132 15.35 2.07 -10.90
N LEU A 133 16.33 1.87 -11.80
CA LEU A 133 17.57 2.62 -11.79
C LEU A 133 17.37 3.85 -12.64
N THR A 134 17.64 5.05 -12.12
CA THR A 134 17.44 6.27 -12.91
C THR A 134 18.50 7.32 -12.64
N THR A 135 18.82 8.09 -13.69
CA THR A 135 19.70 9.25 -13.61
C THR A 135 18.89 10.53 -13.81
N ILE A 136 18.73 11.29 -12.72
CA ILE A 136 18.01 12.57 -12.69
C ILE A 136 18.86 13.58 -11.93
N ARG A 137 19.14 14.74 -12.53
CA ARG A 137 19.69 15.90 -11.82
C ARG A 137 18.60 16.92 -11.58
N PHE A 138 18.58 17.53 -10.40
CA PHE A 138 17.65 18.60 -10.08
C PHE A 138 18.23 19.49 -9.00
N ALA A 139 18.09 20.81 -9.13
CA ALA A 139 18.74 21.78 -8.24
C ALA A 139 18.31 21.64 -6.77
N LYS A 140 17.12 21.12 -6.50
CA LYS A 140 16.71 20.67 -5.16
C LYS A 140 16.13 19.26 -5.24
N ARG A 141 16.97 18.25 -4.95
CA ARG A 141 16.60 16.83 -5.08
C ARG A 141 15.36 16.45 -4.26
N GLY A 142 15.13 17.09 -3.12
CA GLY A 142 13.96 16.86 -2.26
C GLY A 142 12.62 17.28 -2.85
N ASP A 143 12.61 18.08 -3.91
CA ASP A 143 11.37 18.46 -4.60
C ASP A 143 10.92 17.40 -5.62
N LEU A 144 11.77 16.40 -5.92
CA LEU A 144 11.42 15.31 -6.83
C LEU A 144 10.48 14.30 -6.16
N LYS A 145 9.55 13.77 -6.94
CA LYS A 145 8.70 12.63 -6.59
C LYS A 145 8.66 11.66 -7.76
N LEU A 146 8.90 10.38 -7.48
CA LEU A 146 8.90 9.31 -8.47
C LEU A 146 7.77 8.34 -8.14
N THR A 147 6.93 8.05 -9.13
CA THR A 147 5.86 7.05 -9.05
C THR A 147 6.00 6.08 -10.22
N LEU A 148 5.99 4.78 -9.93
CA LEU A 148 5.95 3.72 -10.93
C LEU A 148 4.52 3.18 -11.05
N PHE A 149 4.05 3.04 -12.28
CA PHE A 149 2.79 2.37 -12.59
C PHE A 149 3.06 1.06 -13.32
N THR A 150 2.43 -0.01 -12.85
CA THR A 150 2.53 -1.34 -13.47
C THR A 150 1.45 -1.53 -14.53
N PRO A 151 1.61 -2.50 -15.46
CA PRO A 151 0.59 -2.83 -16.45
C PRO A 151 -0.75 -3.25 -15.84
N MET A 152 -0.73 -3.85 -14.64
CA MET A 152 -1.95 -4.24 -13.92
C MET A 152 -2.56 -3.11 -13.08
N GLY A 153 -2.04 -1.88 -13.19
CA GLY A 153 -2.60 -0.68 -12.58
C GLY A 153 -2.06 -0.34 -11.18
N THR A 154 -1.06 -1.07 -10.67
CA THR A 154 -0.48 -0.78 -9.36
C THR A 154 0.33 0.50 -9.39
N ARG A 155 0.07 1.39 -8.43
CA ARG A 155 0.77 2.66 -8.26
C ARG A 155 1.74 2.60 -7.09
N ALA A 156 3.04 2.45 -7.38
CA ALA A 156 4.10 2.43 -6.38
C ALA A 156 4.83 3.78 -6.26
N VAL A 157 4.86 4.37 -5.07
CA VAL A 157 5.62 5.61 -4.83
C VAL A 157 7.04 5.24 -4.46
N LEU A 158 7.97 5.42 -5.40
CA LEU A 158 9.38 5.08 -5.23
C LEU A 158 10.15 6.13 -4.42
N LEU A 159 9.80 7.40 -4.63
CA LEU A 159 10.38 8.53 -3.91
C LEU A 159 9.29 9.54 -3.59
N PRO A 160 8.92 9.75 -2.32
CA PRO A 160 8.08 10.88 -1.92
C PRO A 160 8.90 12.18 -1.85
N PRO A 161 8.27 13.36 -1.92
CA PRO A 161 8.94 14.63 -1.65
C PRO A 161 9.61 14.64 -0.27
N ARG A 162 10.80 15.22 -0.19
CA ARG A 162 11.59 15.35 1.02
C ARG A 162 11.95 16.83 1.23
N PRO A 163 11.11 17.61 1.93
CA PRO A 163 11.26 19.07 2.03
C PRO A 163 12.64 19.55 2.49
N GLN A 164 13.32 18.73 3.31
CA GLN A 164 14.64 19.02 3.90
C GLN A 164 15.83 18.53 3.06
N ASP A 165 15.62 17.89 1.91
CA ASP A 165 16.70 17.44 1.03
C ASP A 165 17.04 18.52 0.00
N TYR A 166 17.99 19.40 0.35
CA TYR A 166 18.47 20.50 -0.50
C TYR A 166 19.65 20.12 -1.40
N ASN A 167 19.98 18.82 -1.49
CA ASN A 167 21.10 18.34 -2.27
C ASN A 167 20.87 18.56 -3.78
N GLN A 168 21.94 18.91 -4.52
CA GLN A 168 21.89 19.23 -5.96
C GLN A 168 22.46 18.11 -6.86
N ASN A 169 23.04 17.06 -6.28
CA ASN A 169 23.68 15.97 -7.02
C ASN A 169 22.67 15.07 -7.74
N GLY A 170 21.38 15.17 -7.36
CA GLY A 170 20.32 14.34 -7.92
C GLY A 170 20.48 12.86 -7.56
N PHE A 171 20.11 12.01 -8.51
CA PHE A 171 20.26 10.56 -8.49
C PHE A 171 21.06 10.13 -9.71
N HIS A 172 22.03 9.24 -9.52
CA HIS A 172 22.82 8.66 -10.60
C HIS A 172 22.71 7.14 -10.52
N LYS A 173 21.99 6.53 -11.48
CA LYS A 173 21.67 5.10 -11.50
C LYS A 173 21.23 4.54 -10.13
N TRP A 174 20.46 5.32 -9.37
CA TRP A 174 20.05 4.92 -8.02
C TRP A 174 18.95 3.84 -8.10
N PRO A 175 19.11 2.67 -7.46
CA PRO A 175 18.16 1.55 -7.59
C PRO A 175 16.97 1.71 -6.63
N PHE A 176 15.90 2.34 -7.08
CA PHE A 176 14.66 2.42 -6.32
C PHE A 176 13.92 1.08 -6.36
N LEU A 177 13.77 0.42 -5.21
CA LEU A 177 13.12 -0.87 -5.07
C LEU A 177 11.64 -0.74 -4.69
N SER A 178 10.78 -1.58 -5.27
CA SER A 178 9.40 -1.80 -4.86
C SER A 178 9.09 -3.29 -4.76
N VAL A 179 8.26 -3.65 -3.77
CA VAL A 179 7.67 -4.98 -3.59
C VAL A 179 6.15 -4.94 -3.73
N GLN A 180 5.56 -3.81 -4.14
CA GLN A 180 4.10 -3.61 -4.11
C GLN A 180 3.35 -4.37 -5.20
N SER A 181 4.03 -4.71 -6.28
CA SER A 181 3.49 -5.45 -7.42
C SER A 181 3.76 -6.96 -7.33
N TRP A 182 4.05 -7.48 -6.14
CA TRP A 182 4.36 -8.90 -5.95
C TRP A 182 3.20 -9.79 -6.42
N GLY A 183 3.51 -10.73 -7.32
CA GLY A 183 2.60 -11.67 -7.95
C GLY A 183 1.94 -11.17 -9.23
N GLU A 184 2.13 -9.91 -9.63
CA GLU A 184 1.58 -9.37 -10.87
C GLU A 184 2.26 -9.94 -12.12
N ASP A 185 1.51 -9.97 -13.22
CA ASP A 185 2.04 -10.16 -14.56
C ASP A 185 2.75 -8.89 -15.02
N PRO A 186 4.07 -8.93 -15.28
CA PRO A 186 4.81 -7.74 -15.68
C PRO A 186 4.59 -7.33 -17.13
N ARG A 187 3.88 -8.12 -17.94
CA ARG A 187 3.71 -7.83 -19.38
C ARG A 187 2.75 -6.68 -19.60
N GLY A 188 3.14 -5.76 -20.48
CA GLY A 188 2.42 -4.56 -20.86
C GLY A 188 3.22 -3.29 -20.61
N THR A 189 2.53 -2.15 -20.60
CA THR A 189 3.18 -0.84 -20.51
C THR A 189 3.44 -0.45 -19.06
N TRP A 190 4.71 -0.24 -18.73
CA TRP A 190 5.16 0.38 -17.49
C TRP A 190 5.29 1.88 -17.67
N THR A 191 4.96 2.66 -16.63
CA THR A 191 5.13 4.11 -16.65
C THR A 191 5.91 4.59 -15.44
N LEU A 192 7.08 5.18 -15.66
CA LEU A 192 7.77 5.98 -14.66
C LEU A 192 7.29 7.43 -14.77
N MET A 193 6.59 7.90 -13.74
CA MET A 193 6.19 9.29 -13.60
C MET A 193 7.15 10.03 -12.69
N ILE A 194 7.75 11.11 -13.23
CA ILE A 194 8.63 12.02 -12.50
C ILE A 194 7.92 13.35 -12.33
N GLU A 195 7.81 13.79 -11.09
CA GLU A 195 7.16 15.04 -10.68
C GLU A 195 8.17 15.93 -9.95
N SER A 196 7.99 17.24 -10.05
CA SER A 196 8.64 18.23 -9.18
C SER A 196 7.58 19.07 -8.48
N VAL A 197 7.70 19.20 -7.16
CA VAL A 197 6.86 20.10 -6.35
C VAL A 197 7.47 21.48 -6.14
N ALA A 198 8.58 21.79 -6.83
CA ALA A 198 9.33 23.03 -6.66
C ALA A 198 8.43 24.28 -6.75
N SER A 199 8.61 25.20 -5.80
CA SER A 199 7.90 26.49 -5.78
C SER A 199 8.59 27.54 -6.66
N ASN A 200 9.91 27.45 -6.81
CA ASN A 200 10.68 28.37 -7.66
C ASN A 200 10.67 27.88 -9.12
N PRO A 201 10.10 28.64 -10.07
CA PRO A 201 10.08 28.24 -11.48
C PRO A 201 11.48 28.21 -12.12
N LYS A 202 12.48 28.85 -11.51
CA LYS A 202 13.88 28.85 -11.97
C LYS A 202 14.67 27.62 -11.51
N THR A 203 14.08 26.73 -10.70
CA THR A 203 14.71 25.46 -10.34
C THR A 203 14.82 24.60 -11.60
N THR A 204 16.04 24.27 -12.01
CA THR A 204 16.30 23.48 -13.21
C THR A 204 16.85 22.10 -12.89
N GLY A 205 16.82 21.23 -13.89
CA GLY A 205 17.51 19.95 -13.86
C GLY A 205 17.40 19.23 -15.19
N SER A 206 17.69 17.94 -15.17
CA SER A 206 17.64 17.12 -16.36
C SER A 206 17.37 15.66 -16.03
N PHE A 207 16.69 14.97 -16.94
CA PHE A 207 16.46 13.53 -16.90
C PHE A 207 17.23 12.86 -18.02
N SER A 208 18.03 11.84 -17.71
CA SER A 208 18.85 11.15 -18.71
C SER A 208 18.23 9.81 -19.12
N ASP A 209 17.96 8.94 -18.15
CA ASP A 209 17.55 7.56 -18.40
C ASP A 209 16.82 6.94 -17.21
N TRP A 210 16.20 5.79 -17.50
CA TRP A 210 15.86 4.82 -16.48
C TRP A 210 15.96 3.38 -17.03
N THR A 211 16.24 2.45 -16.14
CA THR A 211 16.28 1.01 -16.39
C THR A 211 15.31 0.34 -15.42
N LEU A 212 14.46 -0.52 -15.96
CA LEU A 212 13.53 -1.36 -15.21
C LEU A 212 14.16 -2.74 -15.05
N ILE A 213 14.36 -3.19 -13.82
CA ILE A 213 14.82 -4.56 -13.51
C ILE A 213 13.70 -5.27 -12.77
N LEU A 214 13.30 -6.42 -13.31
CA LEU A 214 12.22 -7.23 -12.81
C LEU A 214 12.77 -8.55 -12.29
N TYR A 215 12.49 -8.88 -11.04
CA TYR A 215 12.81 -10.16 -10.44
C TYR A 215 11.55 -10.98 -10.26
N GLY A 216 11.63 -12.28 -10.47
CA GLY A 216 10.53 -13.19 -10.18
C GLY A 216 10.67 -14.55 -10.84
N THR A 217 9.55 -15.20 -11.14
CA THR A 217 9.53 -16.58 -11.65
C THR A 217 8.71 -16.69 -12.93
N ALA A 218 9.02 -17.70 -13.75
CA ALA A 218 8.19 -18.06 -14.91
C ALA A 218 6.91 -18.80 -14.49
N GLU A 219 7.00 -19.59 -13.43
CA GLU A 219 5.92 -20.42 -12.90
C GLU A 219 5.39 -19.84 -11.59
N PRO A 220 4.11 -20.09 -11.25
CA PRO A 220 3.53 -19.59 -10.00
C PRO A 220 4.27 -20.14 -8.79
N ALA A 221 4.36 -19.34 -7.72
CA ALA A 221 5.02 -19.73 -6.48
C ALA A 221 4.32 -20.93 -5.81
N GLN A 222 2.98 -20.99 -5.88
CA GLN A 222 2.19 -22.13 -5.40
C GLN A 222 1.20 -22.58 -6.49
N THR A 223 0.84 -23.86 -6.50
CA THR A 223 -0.11 -24.42 -7.49
C THR A 223 -1.50 -23.80 -7.43
N SER A 224 -1.85 -23.20 -6.29
CA SER A 224 -3.10 -22.47 -6.07
C SER A 224 -3.07 -21.01 -6.51
N ASP A 225 -1.91 -20.48 -6.90
CA ASP A 225 -1.83 -19.10 -7.38
C ASP A 225 -2.50 -18.95 -8.76
N PRO A 226 -3.15 -17.80 -9.03
CA PRO A 226 -3.76 -17.53 -10.32
C PRO A 226 -2.72 -17.63 -11.44
N LYS A 227 -3.07 -18.30 -12.54
CA LYS A 227 -2.19 -18.40 -13.70
C LYS A 227 -2.36 -17.20 -14.62
N HIS A 228 -1.25 -16.54 -14.98
CA HIS A 228 -1.26 -15.42 -15.92
C HIS A 228 -1.28 -15.93 -17.37
N THR A 229 -2.46 -16.03 -17.97
CA THR A 229 -2.61 -16.41 -19.38
C THR A 229 -2.04 -15.34 -20.29
N ARG A 230 -1.33 -15.73 -21.36
CA ARG A 230 -0.99 -14.80 -22.45
C ARG A 230 -2.28 -14.16 -22.96
N GLN A 231 -2.42 -12.84 -22.87
CA GLN A 231 -3.33 -12.16 -23.76
C GLN A 231 -2.86 -12.44 -25.20
N PRO A 232 -3.73 -12.83 -26.13
CA PRO A 232 -3.33 -12.97 -27.52
C PRO A 232 -2.84 -11.60 -27.99
N SER A 233 -1.55 -11.49 -28.25
CA SER A 233 -0.98 -10.38 -29.00
C SER A 233 -1.78 -10.26 -30.29
N TYR A 234 -2.34 -9.08 -30.56
CA TYR A 234 -2.95 -8.76 -31.84
C TYR A 234 -1.89 -9.05 -32.91
N GLN A 235 -2.03 -10.16 -33.63
CA GLN A 235 -1.14 -10.45 -34.74
C GLN A 235 -1.40 -9.39 -35.79
N SER A 236 -0.36 -8.63 -36.14
CA SER A 236 -0.33 -7.84 -37.35
C SER A 236 -0.38 -8.79 -38.54
N GLY A 237 -1.59 -9.25 -38.88
CA GLY A 237 -1.86 -9.95 -40.12
C GLY A 237 -1.78 -8.96 -41.26
N ASN A 238 -0.85 -9.21 -42.19
CA ASN A 238 -0.88 -8.63 -43.52
C ASN A 238 -2.22 -8.97 -44.19
N GLY A 239 -3.16 -8.04 -44.11
CA GLY A 239 -4.43 -8.06 -44.80
C GLY A 239 -4.68 -6.68 -45.39
N THR A 240 -5.01 -6.64 -46.67
CA THR A 240 -5.39 -5.46 -47.46
C THR A 240 -6.38 -4.55 -46.72
N PRO A 241 -6.39 -3.23 -46.98
CA PRO A 241 -7.24 -2.29 -46.27
C PRO A 241 -8.71 -2.55 -46.62
N SER A 242 -9.44 -3.22 -45.74
CA SER A 242 -10.89 -3.17 -45.76
C SER A 242 -11.33 -1.80 -45.25
N VAL A 243 -12.14 -1.15 -46.07
CA VAL A 243 -12.73 0.16 -45.82
C VAL A 243 -13.36 0.17 -44.42
N ALA A 244 -12.86 1.07 -43.56
CA ALA A 244 -13.42 1.31 -42.25
C ALA A 244 -14.89 1.74 -42.39
N SER A 245 -15.80 0.91 -41.87
CA SER A 245 -17.19 1.30 -41.68
C SER A 245 -17.25 2.19 -40.43
N PRO A 246 -17.90 3.36 -40.47
CA PRO A 246 -18.00 4.22 -39.30
C PRO A 246 -18.83 3.53 -38.22
N ILE A 247 -18.24 3.41 -37.02
CA ILE A 247 -18.95 3.02 -35.80
C ILE A 247 -19.96 4.12 -35.50
N THR A 248 -21.19 3.95 -35.98
CA THR A 248 -22.34 4.66 -35.43
C THR A 248 -22.68 3.98 -34.11
N SER A 249 -22.36 4.67 -33.00
CA SER A 249 -22.86 4.33 -31.68
C SER A 249 -24.38 4.25 -31.71
N GLN A 250 -24.93 3.04 -31.72
CA GLN A 250 -26.36 2.83 -31.58
C GLN A 250 -26.73 3.15 -30.13
N ILE A 251 -27.16 4.38 -29.87
CA ILE A 251 -27.83 4.74 -28.62
C ILE A 251 -29.14 3.96 -28.60
N ASN A 252 -29.23 2.96 -27.72
CA ASN A 252 -30.48 2.25 -27.49
C ASN A 252 -31.46 3.18 -26.77
N TRP A 253 -32.37 3.80 -27.54
CA TRP A 253 -33.37 4.73 -27.05
C TRP A 253 -34.34 4.10 -26.03
N GLN A 254 -34.51 2.78 -26.00
CA GLN A 254 -35.29 2.13 -24.95
C GLN A 254 -34.59 2.22 -23.59
N THR A 255 -33.27 2.07 -23.54
CA THR A 255 -32.50 2.20 -22.29
C THR A 255 -32.55 3.63 -21.75
N VAL A 256 -32.49 4.64 -22.62
CA VAL A 256 -32.58 6.06 -22.22
C VAL A 256 -33.97 6.39 -21.67
N ILE A 257 -35.04 5.86 -22.27
CA ILE A 257 -36.42 6.06 -21.79
C ILE A 257 -36.62 5.37 -20.43
N ILE A 258 -36.11 4.16 -20.24
CA ILE A 258 -36.21 3.43 -18.95
C ILE A 258 -35.48 4.20 -17.83
N VAL A 259 -34.25 4.67 -18.08
CA VAL A 259 -33.49 5.45 -17.09
C VAL A 259 -34.21 6.77 -16.78
N GLY A 260 -34.77 7.45 -17.78
CA GLY A 260 -35.59 8.65 -17.59
C GLY A 260 -36.82 8.40 -16.72
N GLN A 261 -37.57 7.32 -16.98
CA GLN A 261 -38.75 6.97 -16.18
C GLN A 261 -38.39 6.61 -14.73
N CYS A 262 -37.30 5.89 -14.50
CA CYS A 262 -36.83 5.56 -13.15
C CYS A 262 -36.46 6.82 -12.33
N ILE A 263 -35.85 7.83 -12.96
CA ILE A 263 -35.50 9.10 -12.29
C ILE A 263 -36.76 9.88 -11.89
N VAL A 264 -37.76 9.97 -12.77
CA VAL A 264 -39.02 10.68 -12.47
C VAL A 264 -39.79 9.99 -11.34
N ILE A 265 -39.86 8.66 -11.35
CA ILE A 265 -40.51 7.88 -10.28
C ILE A 265 -39.76 8.05 -8.95
N GLY A 266 -38.42 8.01 -8.98
CA GLY A 266 -37.59 8.23 -7.80
C GLY A 266 -37.81 9.60 -7.16
N LEU A 267 -37.87 10.66 -7.97
CA LEU A 267 -38.14 12.02 -7.50
C LEU A 267 -39.56 12.18 -6.93
N ALA A 268 -40.57 11.56 -7.55
CA ALA A 268 -41.95 11.57 -7.05
C ALA A 268 -42.08 10.83 -5.70
N CYS A 269 -41.42 9.69 -5.54
CA CYS A 269 -41.35 8.96 -4.28
C CYS A 269 -40.68 9.78 -3.17
N CYS A 270 -39.57 10.45 -3.47
CA CYS A 270 -38.89 11.34 -2.52
C CYS A 270 -39.77 12.51 -2.07
N ALA A 271 -40.52 13.12 -2.99
CA ALA A 271 -41.48 14.18 -2.66
C ALA A 271 -42.63 13.66 -1.76
N GLY A 272 -43.14 12.46 -2.05
CA GLY A 272 -44.17 11.80 -1.23
C GLY A 272 -43.70 11.50 0.20
N ILE A 273 -42.47 10.97 0.35
CA ILE A 273 -41.87 10.72 1.67
C ILE A 273 -41.69 12.03 2.45
N PHE A 274 -41.25 13.10 1.79
CA PHE A 274 -41.08 14.41 2.42
C PHE A 274 -42.43 15.01 2.87
N ALA A 275 -43.48 14.87 2.05
CA ALA A 275 -44.83 15.29 2.41
C ALA A 275 -45.38 14.48 3.60
N CYS A 276 -45.20 13.16 3.61
CA CYS A 276 -45.58 12.29 4.72
C CYS A 276 -44.87 12.66 6.03
N ARG A 277 -43.58 12.98 5.97
CA ARG A 277 -42.80 13.42 7.14
C ARG A 277 -43.30 14.76 7.68
N LYS A 278 -43.62 15.71 6.79
CA LYS A 278 -44.19 17.02 7.18
C LYS A 278 -45.58 16.89 7.83
N MET A 279 -46.41 15.96 7.36
CA MET A 279 -47.70 15.65 7.97
C MET A 279 -47.54 14.95 9.34
N TYR A 280 -46.62 14.01 9.45
CA TYR A 280 -46.30 13.32 10.72
C TYR A 280 -45.81 14.30 11.79
N ASP A 281 -44.93 15.23 11.43
CA ASP A 281 -44.42 16.25 12.35
C ASP A 281 -45.50 17.27 12.75
N SER A 282 -46.41 17.63 11.84
CA SER A 282 -47.57 18.48 12.14
C SER A 282 -48.56 17.80 13.11
N ALA A 283 -48.78 16.50 12.98
CA ALA A 283 -49.62 15.71 13.89
C ALA A 283 -49.00 15.58 15.29
N ARG A 284 -47.67 15.53 15.40
CA ARG A 284 -46.94 15.53 16.68
C ARG A 284 -47.02 16.88 17.39
N GLY A 285 -47.00 18.00 16.65
CA GLY A 285 -47.13 19.35 17.19
C GLY A 285 -48.46 19.63 17.88
N ARG A 286 -49.58 19.11 17.33
CA ARG A 286 -50.92 19.29 17.92
C ARG A 286 -51.17 18.49 19.21
N LYS A 287 -50.42 17.40 19.46
CA LYS A 287 -50.52 16.63 20.71
C LYS A 287 -49.75 17.23 21.89
N ARG A 288 -48.80 18.16 21.65
CA ARG A 288 -48.00 18.80 22.72
C ARG A 288 -48.63 20.05 23.35
N GLN A 289 -49.67 20.65 22.74
CA GLN A 289 -50.35 21.84 23.28
C GLN A 289 -51.57 21.53 24.16
N ARG A 290 -51.83 20.26 24.48
CA ARG A 290 -53.01 19.83 25.25
C ARG A 290 -52.65 19.13 26.57
N ILE A 291 -51.61 19.57 27.27
CA ILE A 291 -51.34 19.19 28.66
C ILE A 291 -50.76 20.41 29.39
N SER A 292 -51.57 21.05 30.23
CA SER A 292 -51.17 22.05 31.22
C SER A 292 -51.06 21.34 32.57
N PRO A 293 -50.00 21.53 33.38
CA PRO A 293 -49.95 20.96 34.72
C PRO A 293 -50.36 22.00 35.77
N ASN A 294 -51.43 21.70 36.50
CA ASN A 294 -51.74 22.30 37.79
C ASN A 294 -51.76 21.19 38.84
N GLY A 295 -51.08 21.42 39.97
CA GLY A 295 -51.55 21.08 41.31
C GLY A 295 -51.34 19.65 41.85
N ASP A 296 -50.50 19.60 42.89
CA ASP A 296 -50.69 18.90 44.17
C ASP A 296 -50.36 17.40 44.38
N ASN A 297 -49.38 17.22 45.27
CA ASN A 297 -49.18 16.23 46.35
C ASN A 297 -50.19 15.07 46.50
N GLN A 298 -49.69 13.83 46.61
CA GLN A 298 -49.62 13.05 47.87
C GLN A 298 -49.06 11.62 47.66
N ALA A 299 -48.62 11.03 48.77
CA ALA A 299 -47.81 9.84 48.98
C ALA A 299 -48.42 8.49 48.53
N PHE A 300 -47.59 7.44 48.39
CA PHE A 300 -47.56 6.28 49.31
C PHE A 300 -46.50 5.24 48.91
N GLU A 301 -45.87 4.71 49.95
CA GLU A 301 -44.83 3.67 50.06
C GLU A 301 -45.46 2.27 50.12
N VAL A 302 -44.88 1.22 49.48
CA VAL A 302 -44.90 -0.18 49.96
C VAL A 302 -43.69 -0.95 49.39
N ALA A 303 -43.05 -1.74 50.26
CA ALA A 303 -41.85 -2.57 50.10
C ALA A 303 -42.14 -4.04 49.68
N LEU A 304 -41.07 -4.87 49.71
CA LEU A 304 -40.94 -6.35 49.65
C LEU A 304 -40.36 -6.90 48.32
N THR A 305 -39.04 -7.15 48.24
CA THR A 305 -38.25 -8.35 48.64
C THR A 305 -38.26 -9.48 47.60
N ASP A 306 -37.09 -9.80 47.02
CA ASP A 306 -36.40 -11.09 47.22
C ASP A 306 -35.04 -11.18 46.47
N LEU A 307 -34.08 -11.82 47.16
CA LEU A 307 -32.64 -12.07 46.88
C LEU A 307 -32.42 -13.30 45.95
N PRO A 308 -31.18 -13.78 45.58
CA PRO A 308 -29.83 -13.38 46.00
C PRO A 308 -28.74 -13.24 44.90
N LYS A 309 -27.58 -12.74 45.35
CA LYS A 309 -26.26 -12.65 44.69
C LYS A 309 -25.33 -13.81 45.08
N SER A 310 -24.37 -14.12 44.22
CA SER A 310 -22.99 -14.54 44.55
C SER A 310 -22.13 -14.10 43.33
N GLU A 311 -20.87 -13.66 43.36
CA GLU A 311 -19.75 -13.56 44.29
C GLU A 311 -18.74 -12.66 43.50
N GLN A 312 -18.13 -11.59 43.98
CA GLN A 312 -16.82 -11.58 44.67
C GLN A 312 -16.40 -10.11 44.90
N GLN A 313 -16.02 -9.78 46.13
CA GLN A 313 -15.15 -8.66 46.47
C GLN A 313 -13.85 -9.24 47.00
N THR A 314 -12.70 -8.74 46.52
CA THR A 314 -11.60 -8.32 47.42
C THR A 314 -10.56 -7.47 46.66
N LYS A 315 -10.60 -6.16 46.89
CA LYS A 315 -9.46 -5.24 46.72
C LYS A 315 -9.52 -4.21 47.84
N ARG A 316 -8.65 -4.33 48.84
CA ARG A 316 -8.11 -3.20 49.64
C ARG A 316 -6.98 -3.68 50.56
N ALA A 317 -6.07 -2.74 50.82
CA ALA A 317 -4.83 -2.78 51.58
C ALA A 317 -3.60 -3.16 50.73
N SER A 318 -2.53 -2.37 50.62
CA SER A 318 -2.00 -1.39 51.57
C SER A 318 -1.34 -0.21 50.86
N ARG A 319 -1.55 0.99 51.41
CA ARG A 319 -0.87 2.26 51.15
C ARG A 319 0.08 2.48 52.33
N ARG A 320 1.26 3.04 52.06
CA ARG A 320 2.33 3.53 52.96
C ARG A 320 3.38 2.51 53.42
N LYS A 321 4.61 2.71 52.95
CA LYS A 321 5.67 3.34 53.75
C LYS A 321 6.70 4.01 52.81
N ASP A 322 7.02 5.25 53.16
CA ASP A 322 8.04 6.12 52.58
C ASP A 322 9.43 5.84 53.17
N GLU A 323 10.46 6.32 52.44
CA GLU A 323 11.80 6.76 52.90
C GLU A 323 12.75 5.66 53.47
N THR A 324 14.04 5.57 53.16
CA THR A 324 15.09 6.55 52.85
C THR A 324 16.35 5.77 52.41
N LEU A 325 17.11 6.22 51.40
CA LEU A 325 18.59 6.26 51.43
C LEU A 325 19.15 6.99 50.18
N THR A 326 19.67 8.19 50.40
CA THR A 326 20.81 8.80 49.68
C THR A 326 22.09 8.01 50.03
N SER A 327 23.20 7.92 49.28
CA SER A 327 23.93 8.89 48.46
C SER A 327 25.06 8.20 47.66
N SER A 328 25.68 8.96 46.72
CA SER A 328 27.01 8.78 46.07
C SER A 328 27.15 7.58 45.11
N THR A 329 27.67 7.73 43.88
CA THR A 329 29.05 8.15 43.60
C THR A 329 29.23 8.62 42.13
N SER A 330 30.01 9.70 41.99
CA SER A 330 30.91 10.12 40.89
C SER A 330 30.69 9.72 39.42
N ALA A 331 30.73 10.76 38.60
CA ALA A 331 31.08 10.73 37.18
C ALA A 331 32.52 10.23 36.93
N SER A 332 32.70 9.46 35.86
CA SER A 332 33.95 9.37 35.11
C SER A 332 33.64 9.19 33.63
N SER A 333 34.12 10.15 32.86
CA SER A 333 34.18 10.18 31.41
C SER A 333 35.12 9.09 30.88
N GLU A 334 34.69 8.30 29.91
CA GLU A 334 35.60 7.61 29.00
C GLU A 334 35.09 7.71 27.56
N GLN A 335 35.88 8.42 26.76
CA GLN A 335 35.81 8.44 25.31
C GLN A 335 36.28 7.08 24.78
N HIS A 336 35.48 6.45 23.93
CA HIS A 336 35.98 5.41 23.04
C HIS A 336 35.67 5.76 21.58
N ASN A 337 36.75 6.12 20.87
CA ASN A 337 36.85 6.09 19.42
C ASN A 337 36.65 4.65 18.95
N GLY A 338 35.53 4.39 18.28
CA GLY A 338 35.25 3.13 17.59
C GLY A 338 35.11 3.38 16.10
N THR A 339 36.18 3.13 15.37
CA THR A 339 36.32 3.20 13.91
C THR A 339 35.22 2.39 13.22
N THR A 340 34.48 3.03 12.32
CA THR A 340 33.51 2.38 11.44
C THR A 340 34.26 1.63 10.34
N THR A 341 34.39 0.31 10.48
CA THR A 341 34.85 -0.55 9.39
C THR A 341 33.67 -0.90 8.49
N VAL A 342 33.70 -0.32 7.29
CA VAL A 342 32.83 -0.67 6.16
C VAL A 342 33.28 -2.02 5.62
N ILE A 343 32.44 -3.05 5.72
CA ILE A 343 32.68 -4.32 5.02
C ILE A 343 32.04 -4.21 3.63
N ASN A 344 32.89 -3.99 2.64
CA ASN A 344 32.60 -4.18 1.22
C ASN A 344 32.52 -5.69 0.95
N LEU A 345 31.42 -6.16 0.38
CA LEU A 345 31.33 -7.49 -0.23
C LEU A 345 31.16 -7.29 -1.73
N ASN A 346 32.27 -7.43 -2.45
CA ASN A 346 32.27 -7.65 -3.89
C ASN A 346 33.39 -8.65 -4.20
N GLU A 347 33.05 -9.60 -5.09
CA GLU A 347 33.93 -10.52 -5.82
C GLU A 347 34.51 -11.71 -5.00
N GLN A 348 34.58 -12.95 -5.48
CA GLN A 348 34.60 -13.45 -6.86
C GLN A 348 34.27 -14.95 -6.92
N THR A 349 33.80 -15.34 -8.09
CA THR A 349 33.63 -16.66 -8.72
C THR A 349 34.76 -17.68 -8.52
N THR A 350 34.38 -18.95 -8.49
CA THR A 350 35.08 -20.06 -9.18
C THR A 350 34.11 -20.76 -10.10
#